data_AF-A0A6H9XVF6-F1
#
_entry.id   AF-A0A6H9XVF6-F1
#
_cell.length_a   1.000
_cell.length_b   1.000
_cell.length_c   1.000
_cell.angle_alpha   90.00
_cell.angle_beta   90.00
_cell.angle_gamma   90.00
#
_symmetry.space_group_name_H-M   'P 1'
#
loop_
_entity.id
_entity.type
_entity.pdbx_description
1 polymer ?
#
loop_
_entity_poly.entity_id
_entity_poly.type
_entity_poly.pdbx_seq_one_letter_code
_entity_poly.pdbx_strand_id
1 'polypeptide(L)'
;MVDSLIDCDEGRRLGCRTFCCRLLVRLAEDEREPAMNGSVPKGFVDKGPDGLCVHLDRCTHRCGIWEKRPRVCREYDCNHDYLLQAAVRVGVTNIVQLAKDAQALRIAIENCIKVPGCAGDVD
;
A
#
# COMPACT_ATOMS: atom_id res chain seq x y z
N MET A 1 18.54 2.11 -11.03
CA MET A 1 17.87 2.35 -9.74
C MET A 1 17.61 0.98 -9.15
N VAL A 2 18.21 0.66 -8.01
CA VAL A 2 17.89 -0.58 -7.30
C VAL A 2 16.44 -0.44 -6.84
N ASP A 3 15.56 -1.29 -7.38
CA ASP A 3 14.26 -1.56 -6.77
C ASP A 3 14.55 -2.10 -5.38
N SER A 4 14.64 -1.20 -4.40
CA SER A 4 14.75 -1.56 -2.99
C SER A 4 13.44 -2.24 -2.63
N LEU A 5 13.41 -3.57 -2.73
CA LEU A 5 12.28 -4.38 -2.34
C LEU A 5 12.02 -4.07 -0.86
N ILE A 6 10.91 -3.39 -0.53
CA ILE A 6 10.57 -3.07 0.86
C ILE A 6 10.25 -4.36 1.61
N ASP A 7 10.81 -4.51 2.81
CA ASP A 7 10.44 -5.60 3.73
C ASP A 7 9.05 -5.33 4.31
N CYS A 8 8.04 -5.83 3.60
CA CYS A 8 6.66 -5.69 3.99
C CYS A 8 6.36 -6.38 5.33
N ASP A 9 7.13 -7.39 5.73
CA ASP A 9 6.90 -8.12 6.98
C ASP A 9 7.34 -7.28 8.17
N GLU A 10 8.53 -6.69 8.05
CA GLU A 10 9.02 -5.71 9.01
C GLU A 10 8.11 -4.48 9.07
N GLY A 11 7.63 -4.00 7.92
CA GLY A 11 6.64 -2.92 7.88
C GLY A 11 5.37 -3.26 8.66
N ARG A 12 4.87 -4.50 8.54
CA ARG A 12 3.71 -4.96 9.33
C ARG A 12 4.03 -5.05 10.82
N ARG A 13 5.24 -5.49 11.19
CA ARG A 13 5.71 -5.51 12.59
C ARG A 13 5.80 -4.10 13.19
N LEU A 14 6.22 -3.11 12.40
CA LEU A 14 6.24 -1.69 12.76
C LEU A 14 4.84 -1.06 12.85
N GLY A 15 3.79 -1.78 12.46
CA GLY A 15 2.41 -1.31 12.59
C GLY A 15 1.81 -0.72 11.31
N CYS A 16 2.43 -0.88 10.14
CA CYS A 16 1.86 -0.37 8.89
C CYS A 16 0.49 -1.03 8.57
N ARG A 17 0.22 -2.23 9.11
CA ARG A 17 -1.05 -2.98 8.99
C ARG A 17 -1.58 -3.03 7.55
N THR A 18 -0.69 -3.28 6.58
CA THR A 18 -1.05 -3.34 5.14
C THR A 18 -1.79 -2.10 4.63
N PHE A 19 -1.44 -0.90 5.10
CA PHE A 19 -2.15 0.32 4.70
C PHE A 19 -2.13 0.57 3.19
N CYS A 20 -1.10 0.09 2.46
CA CYS A 20 -1.05 0.13 1.00
C CYS A 20 -2.31 -0.51 0.36
N CYS A 21 -2.84 -1.59 0.97
CA CYS A 21 -4.06 -2.24 0.51
C CYS A 21 -5.33 -1.44 0.84
N ARG A 22 -5.25 -0.33 1.56
CA ARG A 22 -6.36 0.60 1.83
C ARG A 22 -6.33 1.84 0.93
N LEU A 23 -5.22 2.11 0.26
CA LEU A 23 -5.08 3.24 -0.65
C LEU A 23 -6.01 3.12 -1.87
N LEU A 24 -6.44 4.26 -2.42
CA LEU A 24 -7.11 4.32 -3.71
C LEU A 24 -6.07 4.20 -4.83
N VAL A 25 -5.97 3.02 -5.42
CA VAL A 25 -4.94 2.69 -6.42
C VAL A 25 -5.52 2.83 -7.82
N ARG A 26 -5.05 3.83 -8.57
CA ARG A 26 -5.42 4.02 -9.98
C ARG A 26 -4.56 3.13 -10.88
N LEU A 27 -5.21 2.34 -11.72
CA LEU A 27 -4.57 1.48 -12.71
C LEU A 27 -4.10 2.29 -13.92
N ALA A 28 -2.93 1.92 -14.46
CA ALA A 28 -2.48 2.38 -15.76
C ALA A 28 -3.49 1.97 -16.84
N GLU A 29 -3.61 2.74 -17.92
CA GLU A 29 -4.66 2.55 -18.92
C GLU A 29 -4.59 1.19 -19.61
N ASP A 30 -3.38 0.71 -19.84
CA ASP A 30 -3.05 -0.60 -20.42
C ASP A 30 -3.25 -1.77 -19.44
N GLU A 31 -3.42 -1.51 -18.14
CA GLU A 31 -3.69 -2.52 -17.10
C GLU A 31 -5.18 -2.61 -16.73
N ARG A 32 -6.06 -1.85 -17.38
CA ARG A 32 -7.50 -1.87 -17.10
C ARG A 32 -8.19 -2.97 -17.87
N GLU A 33 -8.93 -3.81 -17.14
CA GLU A 33 -9.80 -4.81 -17.73
C GLU A 33 -10.89 -4.15 -18.61
N PRO A 34 -11.09 -4.60 -19.86
CA PRO A 34 -12.14 -4.10 -20.72
C PRO A 34 -13.51 -4.24 -20.06
N ALA A 35 -14.38 -3.23 -20.21
CA ALA A 35 -15.74 -3.35 -19.73
C ALA A 35 -16.53 -4.32 -20.61
N MET A 36 -17.20 -5.28 -19.97
CA MET A 36 -17.99 -6.33 -20.64
C MET A 36 -19.16 -5.80 -21.48
N ASN A 37 -19.63 -4.58 -21.24
CA ASN A 37 -20.80 -3.97 -21.87
C ASN A 37 -20.48 -2.72 -22.70
N GLY A 38 -19.19 -2.48 -23.02
CA GLY A 38 -18.76 -1.27 -23.73
C GLY A 38 -18.77 0.01 -22.89
N SER A 39 -18.98 -0.07 -21.57
CA SER A 39 -18.80 1.08 -20.68
C SER A 39 -17.31 1.45 -20.52
N VAL A 40 -17.02 2.54 -19.82
CA VAL A 40 -15.64 2.90 -19.48
C VAL A 40 -15.03 1.80 -18.58
N PRO A 41 -13.83 1.27 -18.92
CA PRO A 41 -13.10 0.35 -18.06
C PRO A 41 -12.88 0.89 -16.65
N LYS A 42 -12.99 0.01 -15.64
CA LYS A 42 -12.69 0.41 -14.26
C LYS A 42 -11.24 0.89 -14.16
N GLY A 43 -11.05 2.06 -13.56
CA GLY A 43 -9.74 2.69 -13.45
C GLY A 43 -9.00 2.42 -12.15
N PHE A 44 -9.56 1.64 -11.23
CA PHE A 44 -9.01 1.45 -9.88
C PHE A 44 -9.07 -0.01 -9.46
N VAL A 45 -8.16 -0.40 -8.57
CA VAL A 45 -8.20 -1.72 -7.91
C VAL A 45 -9.44 -1.81 -7.02
N ASP A 46 -10.21 -2.90 -7.17
CA ASP A 46 -11.43 -3.12 -6.41
C ASP A 46 -11.14 -3.27 -4.90
N LYS A 47 -12.12 -2.82 -4.08
CA LYS A 47 -12.11 -2.94 -2.62
C LYS A 47 -13.23 -3.86 -2.16
N GLY A 48 -12.95 -4.65 -1.13
CA GLY A 48 -13.98 -5.37 -0.40
C GLY A 48 -14.83 -4.45 0.48
N PRO A 49 -15.92 -4.97 1.09
CA PRO A 49 -16.77 -4.21 2.02
C PRO A 49 -16.03 -3.66 3.25
N ASP A 50 -14.87 -4.26 3.58
CA ASP A 50 -13.97 -3.85 4.66
C ASP A 50 -13.03 -2.69 4.27
N GLY A 51 -13.13 -2.18 3.04
CA GLY A 51 -12.28 -1.11 2.52
C GLY A 51 -10.85 -1.55 2.22
N LEU A 52 -10.57 -2.86 2.21
CA LEU A 52 -9.27 -3.42 1.84
C LEU A 52 -9.29 -3.92 0.39
N CYS A 53 -8.13 -3.91 -0.25
CA CYS A 53 -7.92 -4.48 -1.59
C CYS A 53 -8.47 -5.91 -1.66
N VAL A 54 -9.19 -6.24 -2.74
CA VAL A 54 -9.73 -7.59 -2.95
C VAL A 54 -8.64 -8.67 -3.01
N HIS A 55 -7.40 -8.29 -3.36
CA HIS A 55 -6.27 -9.21 -3.47
C HIS A 55 -5.47 -9.40 -2.17
N LEU A 56 -5.82 -8.73 -1.07
CA LEU A 56 -5.16 -8.95 0.21
C LEU A 56 -5.61 -10.29 0.81
N ASP A 57 -4.66 -11.13 1.20
CA ASP A 57 -4.96 -12.30 2.02
C ASP A 57 -5.27 -11.83 3.45
N ARG A 58 -6.49 -12.11 3.94
CA ARG A 58 -6.96 -11.67 5.25
C ARG A 58 -6.38 -12.49 6.41
N CYS A 59 -5.87 -13.69 6.15
CA CYS A 59 -5.23 -14.52 7.17
C CYS A 59 -3.77 -14.10 7.36
N THR A 60 -3.04 -13.93 6.25
CA THR A 60 -1.59 -13.67 6.30
C THR A 60 -1.23 -12.19 6.27
N HIS A 61 -2.19 -11.33 5.90
CA HIS A 61 -1.96 -9.92 5.59
C HIS A 61 -0.87 -9.71 4.52
N ARG A 62 -0.75 -10.65 3.57
CA ARG A 62 0.14 -10.53 2.41
C ARG A 62 -0.68 -10.25 1.15
N CYS A 63 -0.03 -9.66 0.15
CA CYS A 63 -0.67 -9.52 -1.16
C CYS A 63 -0.76 -10.89 -1.84
N GLY A 64 -1.98 -11.36 -2.14
CA GLY A 64 -2.21 -12.64 -2.82
C GLY A 64 -1.85 -12.65 -4.30
N ILE A 65 -1.53 -11.48 -4.88
CA ILE A 65 -1.12 -11.34 -6.29
C ILE A 65 0.29 -10.74 -6.42
N TRP A 66 1.19 -10.98 -5.48
CA TRP A 66 2.49 -10.30 -5.39
C TRP A 66 3.25 -10.19 -6.73
N GLU A 67 3.35 -11.30 -7.46
CA GLU A 67 4.03 -11.39 -8.77
C GLU A 67 3.27 -10.69 -9.91
N LYS A 68 1.95 -10.56 -9.77
CA LYS A 68 1.04 -9.96 -10.76
C LYS A 68 0.55 -8.59 -10.33
N ARG A 69 1.21 -7.95 -9.36
CA ARG A 69 0.82 -6.62 -8.89
C ARG A 69 0.79 -5.64 -10.07
N PRO A 70 -0.24 -4.77 -10.14
CA PRO A 70 -0.26 -3.65 -11.07
C PRO A 70 1.00 -2.81 -10.92
N ARG A 71 1.42 -2.14 -11.99
CA ARG A 71 2.64 -1.33 -12.05
C ARG A 71 2.77 -0.37 -10.87
N VAL A 72 1.71 0.39 -10.61
CA VAL A 72 1.62 1.32 -9.48
C VAL A 72 1.85 0.65 -8.11
N CYS A 73 1.41 -0.60 -7.92
CA CYS A 73 1.64 -1.34 -6.68
C CYS A 73 3.04 -1.95 -6.58
N ARG A 74 3.70 -2.19 -7.73
CA ARG A 74 5.07 -2.72 -7.79
C ARG A 74 6.09 -1.63 -7.48
N GLU A 75 5.88 -0.45 -8.04
CA GLU A 75 6.74 0.74 -7.88
C GLU A 75 6.51 1.47 -6.55
N TYR A 76 5.45 1.13 -5.81
CA TYR A 76 5.09 1.81 -4.58
C TYR A 76 6.10 1.55 -3.44
N ASP A 77 6.74 2.63 -2.98
CA ASP A 77 7.58 2.65 -1.79
C ASP A 77 6.87 3.41 -0.64
N CYS A 78 6.49 2.68 0.40
CA CYS A 78 5.82 3.25 1.57
C CYS A 78 6.68 4.27 2.35
N ASN A 79 8.01 4.24 2.22
CA ASN A 79 8.90 5.18 2.89
C ASN A 79 8.80 6.61 2.33
N HIS A 80 8.21 6.77 1.13
CA HIS A 80 7.93 8.04 0.49
C HIS A 80 6.48 8.51 0.68
N ASP A 81 5.62 7.71 1.31
CA ASP A 81 4.25 8.08 1.64
C ASP A 81 4.15 8.50 3.11
N TYR A 82 3.82 9.77 3.36
CA TYR A 82 3.63 10.29 4.71
C TYR A 82 2.50 9.58 5.48
N LEU A 83 1.54 8.96 4.78
CA LEU A 83 0.50 8.14 5.41
C LEU A 83 1.08 6.93 6.14
N LEU A 84 2.27 6.44 5.79
CA LEU A 84 2.98 5.43 6.58
C LEU A 84 3.15 5.91 8.03
N GLN A 85 3.49 7.18 8.23
CA GLN A 85 3.78 7.73 9.55
C GLN A 85 2.55 7.79 10.45
N ALA A 86 1.38 8.05 9.86
CA ALA A 86 0.10 7.94 10.55
C ALA A 86 -0.24 6.47 10.82
N ALA A 87 -0.10 5.60 9.82
CA ALA A 87 -0.48 4.20 9.93
C ALA A 87 0.26 3.48 11.07
N VAL A 88 1.57 3.69 11.19
CA VAL A 88 2.41 3.06 12.22
C VAL A 88 2.19 3.62 13.63
N ARG A 89 1.65 4.85 13.77
CA ARG A 89 1.48 5.52 15.07
C ARG A 89 0.07 5.42 15.62
N VAL A 90 -0.93 5.67 14.78
CA VAL A 90 -2.34 5.73 15.21
C VAL A 90 -3.16 4.56 14.67
N GLY A 91 -2.59 3.73 13.80
CA GLY A 91 -3.27 2.61 13.16
C GLY A 91 -4.10 3.04 11.95
N VAL A 92 -4.81 2.08 11.35
CA VAL A 92 -5.60 2.32 10.14
C VAL A 92 -6.98 1.67 10.22
N THR A 93 -8.02 2.49 10.23
CA THR A 93 -9.42 2.06 10.17
C THR A 93 -9.97 2.15 8.75
N ASN A 94 -9.79 3.29 8.10
CA ASN A 94 -10.13 3.54 6.70
C ASN A 94 -9.25 4.67 6.14
N ILE A 95 -9.26 4.86 4.82
CA ILE A 95 -8.38 5.83 4.16
C ILE A 95 -8.69 7.29 4.49
N VAL A 96 -9.98 7.62 4.70
CA VAL A 96 -10.42 8.97 5.02
C VAL A 96 -9.92 9.38 6.41
N GLN A 97 -10.07 8.49 7.40
CA GLN A 97 -9.60 8.76 8.76
C GLN A 97 -8.07 8.83 8.80
N LEU A 98 -7.38 7.91 8.12
CA LEU A 98 -5.91 7.95 8.03
C LEU A 98 -5.40 9.27 7.45
N ALA A 99 -6.02 9.78 6.40
CA ALA A 99 -5.64 11.05 5.79
C ALA A 99 -5.87 12.25 6.72
N LYS A 100 -6.94 12.24 7.52
CA LYS A 100 -7.21 13.26 8.54
C LYS A 100 -6.19 13.21 9.66
N ASP A 101 -5.91 12.00 10.17
CA ASP A 101 -4.94 11.81 11.25
C ASP A 101 -3.53 12.22 10.82
N ALA A 102 -3.15 11.88 9.57
CA ALA A 102 -1.87 12.30 9.00
C ALA A 102 -1.73 13.84 8.97
N GLN A 103 -2.79 14.59 8.63
CA GLN A 103 -2.74 16.05 8.64
C GLN A 103 -2.63 16.65 10.05
N ALA A 104 -3.19 15.97 11.06
CA ALA A 104 -3.07 16.39 12.45
C ALA A 104 -1.67 16.09 13.05
N LEU A 105 -0.98 15.08 12.50
CA LEU A 105 0.35 14.69 12.94
C LEU A 105 1.43 15.67 12.45
N ARG A 106 2.13 16.29 13.40
CA ARG A 106 3.35 17.08 13.14
C ARG A 106 4.58 16.26 13.49
N ILE A 107 5.10 15.53 12.51
CA ILE A 107 6.25 14.63 12.68
C ILE A 107 7.46 15.26 11.99
N ALA A 108 8.51 15.53 12.77
CA ALA A 108 9.78 15.98 12.23
C ALA A 108 10.48 14.82 11.49
N ILE A 109 11.25 15.14 10.44
CA ILE A 109 11.77 14.13 9.49
C ILE A 109 12.70 13.12 10.18
N GLU A 110 13.45 13.56 11.18
CA GLU A 110 14.33 12.74 12.03
C GLU A 110 13.56 11.71 12.87
N ASN A 111 12.27 11.94 13.10
CA ASN A 111 11.39 11.03 13.81
C ASN A 111 10.59 10.13 12.87
N CYS A 112 10.73 10.27 11.54
CA CYS A 112 10.03 9.41 10.61
C CYS A 112 10.53 7.96 10.70
N ILE A 113 9.60 7.01 10.81
CA ILE A 113 9.90 5.60 10.75
C ILE A 113 10.17 5.22 9.29
N LYS A 114 11.20 4.40 9.08
CA LYS A 114 11.51 3.80 7.79
C LYS A 114 11.37 2.30 7.89
N VAL A 115 10.65 1.71 6.93
CA VAL A 115 10.62 0.27 6.72
C VAL A 115 11.91 -0.10 5.97
N PRO A 116 12.70 -1.07 6.47
CA PRO A 116 13.91 -1.46 5.77
C PRO A 116 13.58 -2.14 4.44
N GLY A 117 14.57 -2.20 3.55
CA GLY A 117 14.52 -3.11 2.41
C GLY A 117 14.67 -4.57 2.88
N CYS A 118 14.19 -5.51 2.09
CA CYS A 118 14.56 -6.91 2.23
C CYS A 118 16.09 -6.99 2.16
N ALA A 119 16.72 -7.64 3.14
CA ALA A 119 18.13 -7.98 3.01
C ALA A 119 18.26 -8.86 1.76
N GLY A 120 18.90 -8.34 0.72
CA GLY A 120 19.48 -9.23 -0.27
C GLY A 120 20.54 -10.02 0.46
N ASP A 121 20.54 -11.35 0.32
CA ASP A 121 21.72 -12.14 0.62
C ASP A 121 22.87 -11.53 -0.19
N VAL A 122 23.75 -10.81 0.50
CA VAL A 122 25.02 -10.39 -0.06
C VAL A 122 25.90 -11.63 0.00
N ASP A 123 25.86 -12.42 -1.07
CA ASP A 123 26.98 -13.30 -1.44
C ASP A 123 28.05 -12.48 -2.18
#